data_AF-A0A955EUN1-F1
#
_entry.id   AF-A0A955EUN1-F1
#
_cell.length_a   1.000
_cell.length_b   1.000
_cell.length_c   1.000
_cell.angle_alpha   90.00
_cell.angle_beta   90.00
_cell.angle_gamma   90.00
#
_symmetry.space_group_name_H-M   'P 1'
#
loop_
_entity.id
_entity.type
_entity.pdbx_description
1 polymer ?
#
loop_
_entity_poly.entity_id
_entity_poly.type
_entity_poly.pdbx_seq_one_letter_code
_entity_poly.pdbx_strand_id
1 'polypeptide(L)'
;MRNRSPGASKHHPQGASASVGAPTFGDLGLHPQLLDALDARGYQRPTPIQAQAIPALLEGRDVLGIAQTGTGKTAAFALPILDRLLREPQRLVARRPRVLVLTPTRELASQVRDSFAAYGAMSRLRVEVIFGGVGQGPQVQSLRRGVDVLVATPGRLLDLMGQRHVELAAIELFVLDEA
;
A
#
# COMPACT_ATOMS: atom_id res chain seq x y z
N MET A 1 49.51 41.56 -48.12
CA MET A 1 48.95 42.48 -47.09
C MET A 1 47.59 41.95 -46.63
N ARG A 2 47.48 41.65 -45.32
CA ARG A 2 46.26 41.53 -44.46
C ARG A 2 45.16 40.54 -44.94
N ASN A 3 45.01 39.31 -44.44
CA ASN A 3 44.69 38.80 -43.09
C ASN A 3 43.42 39.38 -42.43
N ARG A 4 42.38 38.54 -42.30
CA ARG A 4 41.48 38.36 -41.13
C ARG A 4 40.41 37.27 -41.38
N SER A 5 40.46 36.17 -40.63
CA SER A 5 39.37 35.20 -40.35
C SER A 5 38.30 35.82 -39.40
N PRO A 6 37.14 35.21 -39.04
CA PRO A 6 37.03 33.85 -38.44
C PRO A 6 35.72 33.03 -38.63
N GLY A 7 35.83 31.71 -38.44
CA GLY A 7 34.95 30.90 -37.57
C GLY A 7 33.50 30.61 -37.99
N ALA A 8 33.27 29.49 -38.69
CA ALA A 8 31.96 28.83 -38.74
C ALA A 8 31.90 27.70 -37.70
N SER A 9 31.15 27.95 -36.64
CA SER A 9 30.89 27.02 -35.54
C SER A 9 30.00 25.86 -35.99
N LYS A 10 30.38 24.64 -35.63
CA LYS A 10 29.63 23.41 -35.82
C LYS A 10 28.39 23.43 -34.91
N HIS A 11 27.20 23.64 -35.47
CA HIS A 11 25.96 23.36 -34.77
C HIS A 11 25.64 21.86 -34.84
N HIS A 12 25.97 21.14 -33.76
CA HIS A 12 25.25 19.93 -33.38
C HIS A 12 23.83 20.35 -32.93
N PRO A 13 22.74 19.81 -33.48
CA PRO A 13 21.45 19.93 -32.84
C PRO A 13 21.49 19.05 -31.58
N GLN A 14 21.25 19.73 -30.46
CA GLN A 14 21.21 19.20 -29.11
C GLN A 14 20.19 18.07 -29.03
N GLY A 15 20.57 16.97 -28.36
CA GLY A 15 19.66 15.90 -28.02
C GLY A 15 18.47 16.46 -27.27
N ALA A 16 17.26 16.11 -27.72
CA ALA A 16 16.04 16.34 -26.99
C ALA A 16 16.15 15.63 -25.64
N SER A 17 16.48 16.39 -24.60
CA SER A 17 16.23 16.04 -23.21
C SER A 17 14.72 15.85 -23.08
N ALA A 18 14.25 14.60 -23.19
CA ALA A 18 12.91 14.25 -22.75
C ALA A 18 12.87 14.55 -21.25
N SER A 19 12.20 15.64 -20.88
CA SER A 19 11.79 15.84 -19.49
C SER A 19 10.86 14.68 -19.14
N VAL A 20 11.40 13.63 -18.53
CA VAL A 20 10.59 12.57 -17.95
C VAL A 20 9.74 13.25 -16.88
N GLY A 21 8.47 13.51 -17.21
CA GLY A 21 7.53 14.09 -16.25
C GLY A 21 7.49 13.20 -15.01
N ALA A 22 7.43 13.79 -13.82
CA ALA A 22 7.36 12.99 -12.60
C ALA A 22 6.11 12.08 -12.66
N PRO A 23 6.23 10.80 -12.25
CA PRO A 23 5.20 9.80 -12.46
C PRO A 23 3.89 10.19 -11.77
N THR A 24 2.78 9.71 -12.32
CA THR A 24 1.43 9.75 -11.72
C THR A 24 1.07 8.38 -11.17
N PHE A 25 0.00 8.28 -10.37
CA PHE A 25 -0.50 6.97 -9.93
C PHE A 25 -0.98 6.08 -11.09
N GLY A 26 -1.49 6.68 -12.17
CA GLY A 26 -1.91 5.96 -13.38
C GLY A 26 -0.75 5.24 -14.08
N ASP A 27 0.47 5.75 -13.94
CA ASP A 27 1.67 5.16 -14.53
C ASP A 27 2.17 3.93 -13.75
N LEU A 28 1.64 3.67 -12.55
CA LEU A 28 2.13 2.61 -11.65
C LEU A 28 1.44 1.26 -11.85
N GLY A 29 0.47 1.14 -12.77
CA GLY A 29 -0.19 -0.14 -13.08
C GLY A 29 -1.23 -0.62 -12.05
N LEU A 30 -1.75 0.28 -11.21
CA LEU A 30 -2.78 -0.04 -10.22
C LEU A 30 -4.14 -0.35 -10.86
N HIS A 31 -4.95 -1.14 -10.15
CA HIS A 31 -6.32 -1.48 -10.52
C HIS A 31 -7.19 -0.20 -10.66
N PRO A 32 -8.06 -0.10 -11.69
CA PRO A 32 -8.85 1.11 -11.96
C PRO A 32 -9.64 1.63 -10.76
N GLN A 33 -10.27 0.75 -9.98
CA GLN A 33 -11.03 1.15 -8.78
C GLN A 33 -10.17 1.86 -7.71
N LEU A 34 -8.87 1.55 -7.64
CA LEU A 34 -7.95 2.24 -6.73
C LEU A 34 -7.59 3.62 -7.28
N LEU A 35 -7.40 3.74 -8.59
CA LEU A 35 -7.18 5.04 -9.24
C LEU A 35 -8.38 5.96 -9.01
N ASP A 36 -9.61 5.47 -9.21
CA ASP A 36 -10.83 6.23 -8.93
C ASP A 36 -10.91 6.69 -7.46
N ALA A 37 -10.53 5.82 -6.51
CA ALA A 37 -10.52 6.14 -5.09
C ALA A 37 -9.41 7.13 -4.69
N LEU A 38 -8.28 7.13 -5.41
CA LEU A 38 -7.19 8.09 -5.25
C LEU A 38 -7.58 9.46 -5.83
N ASP A 39 -8.17 9.47 -7.03
CA ASP A 39 -8.64 10.68 -7.70
C ASP A 39 -9.75 11.38 -6.90
N ALA A 40 -10.69 10.62 -6.33
CA ALA A 40 -11.73 11.15 -5.44
C ALA A 40 -11.17 11.83 -4.18
N ARG A 41 -9.91 11.54 -3.81
CA ARG A 41 -9.18 12.19 -2.71
C ARG A 41 -8.20 13.27 -3.17
N GLY A 42 -8.10 13.52 -4.47
CA GLY A 42 -7.14 14.44 -5.05
C GLY A 42 -5.69 13.94 -5.01
N TYR A 43 -5.47 12.62 -4.90
CA TYR A 43 -4.13 12.04 -4.91
C TYR A 43 -3.65 11.83 -6.35
N GLN A 44 -2.89 12.78 -6.88
CA GLN A 44 -2.44 12.73 -8.28
C GLN A 44 -1.05 12.13 -8.46
N ARG A 45 -0.14 12.40 -7.53
CA ARG A 45 1.28 12.04 -7.65
C ARG A 45 1.74 11.18 -6.47
N PRO A 46 2.42 10.05 -6.74
CA PRO A 46 3.04 9.27 -5.69
C PRO A 46 4.22 10.01 -5.06
N THR A 47 4.46 9.77 -3.78
CA THR A 47 5.71 10.17 -3.12
C THR A 47 6.88 9.33 -3.63
N PRO A 48 8.14 9.74 -3.44
CA PRO A 48 9.30 8.97 -3.91
C PRO A 48 9.33 7.51 -3.43
N ILE A 49 8.94 7.26 -2.18
CA ILE A 49 8.87 5.89 -1.64
C ILE A 49 7.76 5.07 -2.30
N GLN A 50 6.61 5.68 -2.61
CA GLN A 50 5.50 5.04 -3.31
C GLN A 50 5.88 4.70 -4.75
N ALA A 51 6.48 5.65 -5.48
CA ALA A 51 6.92 5.45 -6.87
C ALA A 51 7.95 4.32 -7.02
N GLN A 52 8.78 4.09 -5.98
CA GLN A 52 9.77 3.01 -5.97
C GLN A 52 9.18 1.68 -5.49
N ALA A 53 8.38 1.68 -4.43
CA ALA A 53 7.90 0.46 -3.79
C ALA A 53 6.71 -0.16 -4.52
N ILE A 54 5.77 0.65 -5.04
CA ILE A 54 4.53 0.12 -5.63
C ILE A 54 4.82 -0.82 -6.80
N PRO A 55 5.62 -0.44 -7.83
CA PRO A 55 5.89 -1.36 -8.94
C PRO A 55 6.57 -2.66 -8.49
N ALA A 56 7.52 -2.58 -7.55
CA ALA A 56 8.21 -3.75 -7.01
C ALA A 56 7.25 -4.72 -6.28
N LEU A 57 6.33 -4.17 -5.49
CA LEU A 57 5.33 -4.97 -4.77
C LEU A 57 4.27 -5.56 -5.70
N LEU A 58 3.89 -4.85 -6.77
CA LEU A 58 2.98 -5.39 -7.80
C LEU A 58 3.60 -6.58 -8.55
N GLU A 59 4.92 -6.61 -8.71
CA GLU A 59 5.68 -7.76 -9.25
C GLU A 59 5.79 -8.93 -8.26
N GLY A 60 5.29 -8.78 -7.03
CA GLY A 60 5.36 -9.81 -5.98
C GLY A 60 6.72 -9.93 -5.31
N ARG A 61 7.57 -8.89 -5.38
CA ARG A 61 8.87 -8.88 -4.70
C ARG A 61 8.74 -8.46 -3.24
N ASP A 62 9.57 -9.05 -2.38
CA ASP A 62 9.74 -8.59 -1.00
C ASP A 62 10.47 -7.24 -0.97
N VAL A 63 10.00 -6.33 -0.12
CA VAL A 63 10.53 -4.96 -0.02
C VAL A 63 10.78 -4.58 1.43
N LEU A 64 11.97 -4.05 1.70
CA LEU A 64 12.29 -3.32 2.93
C LEU A 64 12.24 -1.81 2.66
N GLY A 65 11.21 -1.13 3.19
CA GLY A 65 11.00 0.30 2.97
C GLY A 65 11.46 1.17 4.12
N ILE A 66 12.64 1.80 4.00
CA ILE A 66 13.13 2.78 4.97
C ILE A 66 12.79 4.19 4.47
N ALA A 67 11.96 4.92 5.21
CA ALA A 67 11.67 6.33 4.98
C ALA A 67 11.28 7.01 6.30
N GLN A 68 11.26 8.34 6.32
CA GLN A 68 10.80 9.11 7.48
C GLN A 68 9.27 8.95 7.68
N THR A 69 8.78 9.21 8.89
CA THR A 69 7.33 9.29 9.16
C THR A 69 6.68 10.37 8.31
N GLY A 70 5.40 10.20 7.95
CA GLY A 70 4.67 11.17 7.12
C GLY A 70 5.05 11.16 5.63
N THR A 71 5.88 10.22 5.15
CA THR A 71 6.28 10.11 3.73
C THR A 71 5.33 9.30 2.84
N GLY A 72 4.19 8.86 3.40
CA GLY A 72 3.18 8.09 2.67
C GLY A 72 3.49 6.60 2.52
N LYS A 73 4.31 6.01 3.41
CA LYS A 73 4.62 4.56 3.41
C LYS A 73 3.38 3.68 3.42
N THR A 74 2.34 4.08 4.15
CA THR A 74 1.10 3.30 4.25
C THR A 74 0.48 3.07 2.88
N ALA A 75 0.38 4.09 2.03
CA ALA A 75 -0.09 3.89 0.65
C ALA A 75 0.89 3.06 -0.20
N ALA A 76 2.19 3.15 0.08
CA ALA A 76 3.22 2.42 -0.65
C ALA A 76 3.04 0.89 -0.54
N PHE A 77 2.58 0.38 0.60
CA PHE A 77 2.23 -1.04 0.74
C PHE A 77 0.74 -1.33 0.61
N ALA A 78 -0.16 -0.43 1.03
CA ALA A 78 -1.60 -0.70 1.02
C ALA A 78 -2.17 -0.78 -0.40
N LEU A 79 -1.71 0.07 -1.33
CA LEU A 79 -2.17 0.08 -2.72
C LEU A 79 -1.85 -1.23 -3.46
N PRO A 80 -0.61 -1.75 -3.47
CA PRO A 80 -0.31 -3.01 -4.14
C PRO A 80 -1.01 -4.21 -3.49
N ILE A 81 -1.21 -4.18 -2.17
CA ILE A 81 -2.01 -5.20 -1.46
C ILE A 81 -3.46 -5.19 -1.94
N LEU A 82 -4.10 -4.02 -1.97
CA LEU A 82 -5.48 -3.88 -2.44
C LEU A 82 -5.59 -4.26 -3.92
N ASP A 83 -4.61 -3.90 -4.75
CA ASP A 83 -4.55 -4.27 -6.16
C ASP A 83 -4.58 -5.79 -6.33
N ARG A 84 -3.72 -6.51 -5.59
CA ARG A 84 -3.68 -7.97 -5.59
C ARG A 84 -5.01 -8.60 -5.18
N LEU A 85 -5.63 -8.10 -4.11
CA LEU A 85 -6.93 -8.59 -3.64
C LEU A 85 -8.07 -8.34 -4.65
N LEU A 86 -8.02 -7.23 -5.39
CA LEU A 86 -9.01 -6.88 -6.42
C LEU A 86 -8.85 -7.72 -7.68
N ARG A 87 -7.62 -8.02 -8.09
CA ARG A 87 -7.32 -8.84 -9.27
C ARG A 87 -7.55 -10.33 -9.02
N GLU A 88 -7.34 -10.77 -7.79
CA GLU A 88 -7.51 -12.16 -7.35
C GLU A 88 -8.62 -12.24 -6.29
N PRO A 89 -9.89 -11.97 -6.63
CA PRO A 89 -10.97 -11.99 -5.66
C PRO A 89 -11.20 -13.41 -5.15
N GLN A 90 -11.31 -13.56 -3.83
CA GLN A 90 -11.61 -14.82 -3.18
C GLN A 90 -12.83 -14.67 -2.27
N ARG A 91 -13.53 -15.79 -2.02
CA ARG A 91 -14.62 -15.80 -1.05
C ARG A 91 -14.02 -15.65 0.36
N LEU A 92 -14.60 -14.74 1.13
CA LEU A 92 -14.26 -14.59 2.55
C LEU A 92 -14.45 -15.90 3.31
N VAL A 93 -13.44 -16.29 4.06
CA VAL A 93 -13.48 -17.43 4.97
C VAL A 93 -13.45 -16.91 6.40
N ALA A 94 -14.35 -17.45 7.23
CA ALA A 94 -14.43 -17.06 8.63
C ALA A 94 -13.07 -17.24 9.32
N ARG A 95 -12.64 -16.21 10.06
CA ARG A 95 -11.42 -16.22 10.89
C ARG A 95 -10.09 -16.36 10.12
N ARG A 96 -10.11 -16.32 8.79
CA ARG A 96 -8.94 -16.56 7.93
C ARG A 96 -8.69 -15.36 7.01
N PRO A 97 -8.04 -14.30 7.53
CA PRO A 97 -7.61 -13.18 6.69
C PRO A 97 -6.61 -13.63 5.63
N ARG A 98 -6.55 -12.89 4.52
CA ARG A 98 -5.55 -13.06 3.45
C ARG A 98 -4.33 -12.16 3.66
N VAL A 99 -4.53 -11.03 4.33
CA VAL A 99 -3.49 -10.05 4.60
C VAL A 99 -3.39 -9.79 6.09
N LEU A 100 -2.17 -9.77 6.61
CA LEU A 100 -1.87 -9.36 7.98
C LEU A 100 -0.93 -8.16 7.96
N VAL A 101 -1.33 -7.09 8.64
CA VAL A 101 -0.48 -5.93 8.90
C VAL A 101 -0.28 -5.81 10.41
N LEU A 102 0.97 -5.86 10.86
CA LEU A 102 1.32 -5.67 12.27
C LEU A 102 1.83 -4.25 12.50
N THR A 103 1.32 -3.62 13.56
CA THR A 103 1.74 -2.29 14.01
C THR A 103 2.03 -2.30 15.52
N PRO A 104 2.94 -1.44 16.03
CA PRO A 104 3.34 -1.48 17.44
C PRO A 104 2.30 -0.86 18.37
N THR A 105 1.50 0.10 17.89
CA THR A 105 0.51 0.83 18.71
C THR A 105 -0.90 0.73 18.15
N ARG A 106 -1.89 1.05 18.99
CA ARG A 106 -3.32 0.98 18.65
C ARG A 106 -3.72 2.08 17.67
N GLU A 107 -3.11 3.24 17.86
CA GLU A 107 -3.33 4.46 17.10
C GLU A 107 -2.86 4.24 15.66
N LEU A 108 -1.65 3.69 15.50
CA LEU A 108 -1.12 3.31 14.19
C LEU A 108 -1.95 2.22 13.53
N ALA A 109 -2.37 1.19 14.28
CA ALA A 109 -3.25 0.14 13.75
C ALA A 109 -4.54 0.74 13.16
N SER A 110 -5.12 1.71 13.86
CA SER A 110 -6.35 2.39 13.43
C SER A 110 -6.10 3.25 12.19
N GLN A 111 -5.01 4.03 12.16
CA GLN A 111 -4.63 4.85 11.02
C GLN A 111 -4.34 4.02 9.76
N VAL A 112 -3.66 2.89 9.90
CA VAL A 112 -3.40 1.96 8.80
C VAL A 112 -4.71 1.37 8.29
N ARG A 113 -5.60 0.90 9.18
CA ARG A 113 -6.94 0.41 8.78
C ARG A 113 -7.72 1.49 8.03
N ASP A 114 -7.70 2.72 8.51
CA ASP A 114 -8.40 3.84 7.88
C ASP A 114 -7.85 4.13 6.48
N SER A 115 -6.53 4.00 6.30
CA SER A 115 -5.90 4.12 4.98
C SER A 115 -6.33 3.01 4.01
N PHE A 116 -6.39 1.75 4.47
CA PHE A 116 -6.92 0.65 3.65
C PHE A 116 -8.40 0.84 3.30
N ALA A 117 -9.24 1.19 4.28
CA ALA A 117 -10.65 1.48 4.06
C ALA A 117 -10.82 2.67 3.11
N ALA A 118 -9.93 3.65 3.21
CA ALA A 118 -9.91 4.78 2.33
C ALA A 118 -9.63 4.36 0.89
N TYR A 119 -8.47 3.76 0.62
CA TYR A 119 -8.07 3.40 -0.74
C TYR A 119 -8.96 2.31 -1.35
N GLY A 120 -9.51 1.42 -0.52
CA GLY A 120 -10.46 0.39 -0.91
C GLY A 120 -11.93 0.82 -0.92
N ALA A 121 -12.26 2.11 -0.77
CA ALA A 121 -13.65 2.58 -0.58
C ALA A 121 -14.61 2.21 -1.71
N MET A 122 -14.10 2.00 -2.93
CA MET A 122 -14.89 1.58 -4.10
C MET A 122 -14.94 0.05 -4.31
N SER A 123 -14.37 -0.71 -3.36
CA SER A 123 -14.33 -2.17 -3.40
C SER A 123 -15.33 -2.81 -2.42
N ARG A 124 -15.43 -4.14 -2.47
CA ARG A 124 -16.14 -4.95 -1.46
C ARG A 124 -15.21 -5.55 -0.41
N LEU A 125 -13.94 -5.16 -0.41
CA LEU A 125 -12.93 -5.70 0.50
C LEU A 125 -13.25 -5.31 1.94
N ARG A 126 -13.06 -6.25 2.86
CA ARG A 126 -13.33 -6.07 4.28
C ARG A 126 -12.02 -5.96 5.05
N VAL A 127 -11.83 -4.81 5.68
CA VAL A 127 -10.65 -4.47 6.46
C VAL A 127 -11.08 -4.35 7.92
N GLU A 128 -10.39 -5.03 8.82
CA GLU A 128 -10.64 -4.98 10.26
C GLU A 128 -9.36 -4.65 11.02
N VAL A 129 -9.53 -4.00 12.18
CA VAL A 129 -8.43 -3.72 13.11
C VAL A 129 -8.67 -4.40 14.45
N ILE A 130 -7.64 -5.07 14.99
CA ILE A 130 -7.68 -5.69 16.32
C ILE A 130 -6.57 -5.15 17.22
N PHE A 131 -6.95 -4.77 18.43
CA PHE A 131 -5.99 -4.36 19.47
C PHE A 131 -6.57 -4.46 20.87
N GLY A 132 -5.68 -4.47 21.87
CA GLY A 132 -6.00 -4.58 23.30
C GLY A 132 -6.62 -3.32 23.92
N GLY A 133 -7.11 -3.43 25.16
CA GLY A 133 -7.67 -2.28 25.90
C GLY A 133 -9.08 -1.85 25.47
N VAL A 134 -9.73 -2.62 24.61
CA VAL A 134 -11.15 -2.48 24.24
C VAL A 134 -11.84 -3.85 24.24
N GLY A 135 -13.18 -3.83 24.26
CA GLY A 135 -14.00 -5.04 24.24
C GLY A 135 -13.63 -5.98 23.09
N GLN A 136 -13.47 -7.28 23.40
CA GLN A 136 -13.07 -8.31 22.44
C GLN A 136 -14.21 -8.72 21.50
N GLY A 137 -15.45 -8.70 21.99
CA GLY A 137 -16.64 -9.22 21.29
C GLY A 137 -16.82 -8.69 19.86
N PRO A 138 -16.77 -7.37 19.62
CA PRO A 138 -16.89 -6.81 18.26
C PRO A 138 -15.82 -7.32 17.29
N GLN A 139 -14.57 -7.41 17.76
CA GLN A 139 -13.43 -7.90 16.97
C GLN A 139 -13.63 -9.38 16.58
N VAL A 140 -14.04 -10.22 17.53
CA VAL A 140 -14.36 -11.63 17.29
C VAL A 140 -15.51 -11.78 16.31
N GLN A 141 -16.56 -10.95 16.44
CA GLN A 141 -17.69 -10.99 15.52
C GLN A 141 -17.29 -10.58 14.10
N SER A 142 -16.40 -9.59 13.93
CA SER A 142 -15.90 -9.21 12.62
C SER A 142 -15.08 -10.33 11.97
N LEU A 143 -14.13 -10.91 12.71
CA LEU A 143 -13.34 -12.05 12.27
C LEU A 143 -14.21 -13.26 11.90
N ARG A 144 -15.25 -13.58 12.70
CA ARG A 144 -16.21 -14.65 12.39
C ARG A 144 -16.96 -14.42 11.08
N ARG A 145 -17.24 -13.17 10.71
CA ARG A 145 -17.85 -12.82 9.43
C ARG A 145 -16.87 -12.92 8.25
N GLY A 146 -15.58 -13.13 8.51
CA GLY A 146 -14.52 -13.12 7.50
C GLY A 146 -14.06 -11.71 7.14
N VAL A 147 -12.76 -11.53 6.94
CA VAL A 147 -12.13 -10.26 6.56
C VAL A 147 -11.04 -10.55 5.54
N ASP A 148 -10.77 -9.63 4.61
CA ASP A 148 -9.68 -9.77 3.64
C ASP A 148 -8.36 -9.32 4.27
N VAL A 149 -8.40 -8.14 4.92
CA VAL A 149 -7.24 -7.50 5.55
C VAL A 149 -7.45 -7.39 7.04
N LEU A 150 -6.49 -7.89 7.81
CA LEU A 150 -6.42 -7.75 9.26
C LEU A 150 -5.24 -6.88 9.64
N VAL A 151 -5.52 -5.72 10.24
CA VAL A 151 -4.51 -4.87 10.88
C VAL A 151 -4.52 -5.19 12.38
N ALA A 152 -3.36 -5.41 13.00
CA ALA A 152 -3.33 -5.90 14.37
C ALA A 152 -2.16 -5.37 15.19
N THR A 153 -2.40 -5.18 16.49
CA THR A 153 -1.30 -5.13 17.46
C THR A 153 -0.96 -6.55 17.96
N PRO A 154 0.33 -6.87 18.22
CA PRO A 154 0.75 -8.24 18.50
C PRO A 154 0.03 -8.90 19.68
N GLY A 155 -0.14 -8.18 20.80
CA GLY A 155 -0.75 -8.75 22.01
C GLY A 155 -2.18 -9.25 21.79
N ARG A 156 -3.03 -8.47 21.12
CA ARG A 156 -4.42 -8.90 20.84
C ARG A 156 -4.49 -9.97 19.76
N LEU A 157 -3.61 -9.93 18.76
CA LEU A 157 -3.53 -10.99 17.76
C LEU A 157 -3.22 -12.33 18.41
N LEU A 158 -2.18 -12.39 19.25
CA LEU A 158 -1.76 -13.62 19.93
C LEU A 158 -2.86 -14.15 20.85
N ASP A 159 -3.55 -13.29 21.59
CA ASP A 159 -4.69 -13.65 22.43
C ASP A 159 -5.83 -14.29 21.61
N LEU A 160 -6.24 -13.64 20.51
CA LEU A 160 -7.29 -14.16 19.64
C LEU A 160 -6.89 -15.45 18.90
N MET A 161 -5.60 -15.63 18.59
CA MET A 161 -5.06 -16.89 18.05
C MET A 161 -5.14 -18.00 19.09
N GLY A 162 -4.71 -17.74 20.33
CA GLY A 162 -4.80 -18.70 21.43
C GLY A 162 -6.24 -19.16 21.72
N GLN A 163 -7.21 -18.26 21.52
CA GLN A 163 -8.65 -18.54 21.64
C GLN A 163 -9.28 -19.14 20.37
N ARG A 164 -8.52 -19.34 19.28
CA ARG A 164 -8.99 -19.84 17.97
C ARG A 164 -10.05 -18.95 17.31
N HIS A 165 -9.94 -17.64 17.51
CA HIS A 165 -10.77 -16.63 16.86
C HIS A 165 -10.17 -16.12 15.54
N VAL A 166 -8.89 -16.40 15.28
CA VAL A 166 -8.20 -16.11 14.02
C VAL A 166 -7.16 -17.19 13.72
N GLU A 167 -7.01 -17.54 12.45
CA GLU A 167 -6.05 -18.50 11.91
C GLU A 167 -5.26 -17.84 10.78
N LEU A 168 -3.93 -17.94 10.80
CA LEU A 168 -3.06 -17.25 9.84
C LEU A 168 -2.63 -18.12 8.65
N ALA A 169 -3.16 -19.34 8.53
CA ALA A 169 -2.77 -20.27 7.45
C ALA A 169 -3.18 -19.80 6.04
N ALA A 170 -4.07 -18.81 5.94
CA ALA A 170 -4.52 -18.23 4.67
C ALA A 170 -3.79 -16.91 4.31
N ILE A 171 -2.82 -16.48 5.13
CA ILE A 171 -2.05 -15.26 4.86
C ILE A 171 -1.20 -15.46 3.60
N GLU A 172 -1.42 -14.61 2.61
CA GLU A 172 -0.63 -14.52 1.37
C GLU A 172 0.25 -13.27 1.34
N LEU A 173 -0.09 -12.23 2.12
CA LEU A 173 0.65 -10.98 2.20
C LEU A 173 0.81 -10.57 3.66
N PHE A 174 2.04 -10.24 4.05
CA PHE A 174 2.38 -9.84 5.39
C PHE A 174 3.14 -8.52 5.39
N VAL A 175 2.76 -7.61 6.28
CA VAL A 175 3.44 -6.33 6.50
C VAL A 175 3.78 -6.20 7.98
N LEU A 176 5.02 -5.80 8.23
CA LEU A 176 5.46 -5.35 9.55
C LEU A 176 5.75 -3.85 9.44
N ASP A 177 4.87 -3.01 9.99
CA ASP A 177 5.02 -1.55 9.97
C ASP A 177 5.63 -1.08 11.30
N GLU A 178 6.58 -0.15 11.20
CA GLU A 178 7.44 0.28 12.31
C GLU A 178 8.23 -0.86 12.98
N ALA A 179 8.86 -1.71 12.15
CA ALA A 179 9.90 -2.66 12.53
C ALA A 179 11.27 -1.98 12.73
#